data_AF-A0A959T6V1-F1
#
_entry.id   AF-A0A959T6V1-F1
#
_cell.length_a   1.000
_cell.length_b   1.000
_cell.length_c   1.000
_cell.angle_alpha   90.00
_cell.angle_beta   90.00
_cell.angle_gamma   90.00
#
_symmetry.space_group_name_H-M   'P 1'
#
loop_
_entity.id
_entity.type
_entity.pdbx_description
1 polymer ?
#
loop_
_entity_poly.entity_id
_entity_poly.type
_entity_poly.pdbx_seq_one_letter_code
_entity_poly.pdbx_strand_id
1 'polypeptide(L)' 'AAPGVSGTLAVLYQGWRELHGGDPNSGLMKAFLLNAADDLGNTGPDFRFGWGRLNGARAWQAIDRDQWTTGSLDQGQSAT' A
#
# COMPACT_ATOMS: atom_id res chain seq x y z
N ALA A 1 1.18 14.44 10.71
CA ALA A 1 0.87 13.24 9.92
C ALA A 1 2.10 12.70 9.16
N ALA A 2 2.79 13.53 8.35
CA ALA A 2 3.91 13.10 7.50
C ALA A 2 4.99 12.21 8.17
N PRO A 3 5.56 12.55 9.34
CA PRO A 3 6.63 11.73 9.94
C PRO A 3 6.16 10.34 10.41
N GLY A 4 4.88 10.20 10.80
CA GLY A 4 4.31 8.92 11.20
C GLY A 4 4.11 7.98 10.01
N VAL A 5 3.71 8.54 8.86
CA VAL A 5 3.58 7.78 7.61
C VAL A 5 4.96 7.34 7.11
N SER A 6 5.97 8.22 7.14
CA SER A 6 7.33 7.86 6.72
C SER A 6 7.98 6.83 7.63
N GLY A 7 7.75 6.89 8.95
CA GLY A 7 8.23 5.86 9.88
C GLY A 7 7.57 4.50 9.64
N THR A 8 6.26 4.49 9.40
CA THR A 8 5.53 3.26 9.07
C THR A 8 6.01 2.67 7.74
N LEU A 9 6.22 3.52 6.73
CA LEU A 9 6.79 3.10 5.45
C LEU A 9 8.17 2.47 5.62
N ALA A 10 9.05 3.06 6.44
CA ALA A 10 10.39 2.53 6.64
C ALA A 10 10.35 1.09 7.20
N VAL A 11 9.47 0.82 8.16
CA VAL A 11 9.29 -0.52 8.73
C VAL A 11 8.73 -1.50 7.70
N LEU A 12 7.74 -1.08 6.89
CA LEU A 12 7.18 -1.94 5.84
C LEU A 12 8.18 -2.23 4.72
N TYR A 13 9.04 -1.27 4.36
CA TYR A 13 10.14 -1.48 3.42
C TYR A 13 11.14 -2.49 3.96
N GLN A 14 11.49 -2.39 5.25
CA GLN A 14 12.36 -3.37 5.87
C GLN A 14 11.73 -4.78 5.84
N GLY A 15 10.48 -4.92 6.27
CA GLY A 15 9.81 -6.21 6.27
C GLY A 15 9.65 -6.82 4.86
N TRP A 16 9.39 -5.99 3.84
CA TRP A 16 9.40 -6.44 2.45
C TRP A 16 10.77 -6.97 2.02
N ARG A 17 11.85 -6.24 2.34
CA ARG A 17 13.22 -6.67 2.01
C ARG A 17 13.56 -8.02 2.64
N GLU A 18 13.08 -8.26 3.86
CA GLU A 18 13.26 -9.52 4.58
C GLU A 18 12.50 -10.69 3.95
N LEU A 19 11.30 -10.46 3.41
CA LEU A 19 10.45 -11.49 2.80
C LEU A 19 10.76 -11.77 1.32
N HIS A 20 10.95 -10.72 0.52
CA HIS A 20 10.99 -10.80 -0.94
C HIS A 20 12.37 -10.55 -1.55
N GLY A 21 13.30 -10.01 -0.75
CA GLY A 21 14.61 -9.56 -1.21
C GLY A 21 14.52 -8.28 -2.05
N GLY A 22 15.39 -7.32 -1.74
CA GLY A 22 15.44 -6.04 -2.47
C GLY A 22 14.28 -5.10 -2.15
N ASP A 23 14.22 -3.99 -2.90
CA ASP A 23 13.24 -2.93 -2.65
C ASP A 23 11.91 -3.15 -3.38
N PRO A 24 10.76 -2.93 -2.71
CA PRO A 24 9.47 -2.96 -3.38
C PRO A 24 9.34 -1.81 -4.38
N ASN A 25 8.48 -1.99 -5.38
CA ASN A 25 8.03 -0.87 -6.20
C ASN A 25 7.34 0.18 -5.30
N SER A 26 7.74 1.45 -5.42
CA SER A 26 7.21 2.53 -4.57
C SER A 26 5.70 2.74 -4.75
N GLY A 27 5.18 2.49 -5.96
CA GLY A 27 3.74 2.51 -6.26
C GLY A 27 2.99 1.38 -5.56
N LEU A 28 3.59 0.19 -5.50
CA LEU A 28 3.02 -0.96 -4.79
C LEU A 28 2.95 -0.71 -3.28
N MET A 29 4.02 -0.19 -2.68
CA MET A 29 4.02 0.13 -1.25
C MET A 29 3.00 1.22 -0.91
N LYS A 30 2.83 2.21 -1.80
CA LYS A 30 1.74 3.19 -1.68
C LYS A 30 0.38 2.51 -1.75
N ALA A 31 0.18 1.57 -2.67
CA ALA A 31 -1.09 0.84 -2.80
C ALA A 31 -1.42 0.07 -1.51
N PHE A 32 -0.46 -0.61 -0.88
CA PHE A 32 -0.69 -1.28 0.40
C PHE A 32 -1.16 -0.31 1.49
N LEU A 33 -0.51 0.83 1.62
CA LEU A 33 -0.90 1.81 2.64
C LEU A 33 -2.30 2.38 2.43
N LEU A 34 -2.66 2.68 1.18
CA LEU A 34 -3.96 3.27 0.87
C LEU A 34 -5.09 2.26 1.03
N ASN A 35 -4.89 1.01 0.59
CA ASN A 35 -5.90 -0.06 0.73
C ASN A 35 -6.03 -0.58 2.17
N ALA A 36 -5.00 -0.39 3.00
CA ALA A 36 -5.03 -0.77 4.40
C ALA A 36 -5.64 0.31 5.31
N ALA A 37 -5.78 1.55 4.85
CA ALA A 37 -6.28 2.63 5.69
C ALA A 37 -7.69 2.34 6.22
N ASP A 38 -7.92 2.65 7.50
CA ASP A 38 -9.23 2.57 8.12
C ASP A 38 -10.07 3.75 7.63
N ASP A 39 -11.21 3.50 6.99
CA ASP A 39 -12.14 4.55 6.60
C ASP A 39 -12.81 5.17 7.84
N LEU A 40 -12.75 6.50 7.99
CA LEU A 40 -13.39 7.24 9.08
C LEU A 40 -14.57 8.10 8.60
N GLY A 41 -14.94 8.00 7.33
CA GLY A 41 -15.95 8.84 6.68
C GLY A 41 -16.87 8.05 5.75
N ASN A 42 -17.15 8.61 4.57
CA ASN A 42 -17.92 7.93 3.54
C ASN A 42 -17.02 6.94 2.81
N THR A 43 -17.55 5.77 2.43
CA THR A 43 -16.82 4.76 1.67
C THR A 43 -16.05 5.36 0.49
N GLY A 44 -14.72 5.33 0.57
CA GLY A 44 -13.82 5.75 -0.50
C GLY A 44 -13.14 7.11 -0.26
N PRO A 45 -12.42 7.64 -1.26
CA PRO A 45 -11.66 8.87 -1.10
C PRO A 45 -12.57 10.05 -0.80
N ASP A 46 -12.50 10.58 0.41
CA ASP A 46 -13.21 11.80 0.79
C ASP A 46 -12.26 13.00 0.84
N PHE A 47 -12.82 14.21 0.80
CA PHE A 47 -12.01 15.44 0.84
C PHE A 47 -11.55 15.83 2.25
N ARG A 48 -11.88 15.03 3.28
CA ARG A 48 -11.72 15.43 4.69
C ARG A 48 -10.70 14.57 5.44
N PHE A 49 -10.70 13.28 5.16
CA PHE A 49 -9.84 12.21 5.66
C PHE A 49 -9.07 11.49 4.53
N GLY A 50 -9.37 11.77 3.25
CA GLY A 50 -8.66 11.17 2.12
C GLY A 50 -9.01 9.69 2.01
N TRP A 51 -8.00 8.83 2.14
CA TRP A 51 -8.18 7.37 2.17
C TRP A 51 -8.48 6.83 3.57
N GLY A 52 -8.56 7.70 4.59
CA GLY A 52 -8.76 7.31 5.98
C GLY A 52 -7.47 7.31 6.81
N ARG A 53 -7.49 6.67 7.98
CA ARG A 53 -6.36 6.60 8.92
C ARG A 53 -5.44 5.45 8.55
N LEU A 54 -4.14 5.75 8.47
CA LEU A 54 -3.08 4.78 8.27
C LEU A 54 -3.18 3.59 9.26
N ASN A 55 -3.21 2.37 8.72
CA ASN A 55 -3.15 1.13 9.50
C ASN A 55 -1.97 0.27 9.03
N GLY A 56 -0.82 0.45 9.67
CA GLY A 56 0.41 -0.27 9.32
C GLY A 56 0.33 -1.79 9.54
N ALA A 57 -0.45 -2.24 10.54
CA ALA A 57 -0.62 -3.66 10.81
C ALA A 57 -1.40 -4.37 9.70
N ARG A 58 -2.46 -3.74 9.20
CA ARG A 58 -3.23 -4.26 8.06
C ARG A 58 -2.41 -4.21 6.76
N ALA A 59 -1.59 -3.19 6.57
CA ALA A 59 -0.67 -3.13 5.43
C ALA A 59 0.37 -4.26 5.48
N TRP A 60 0.97 -4.51 6.65
CA TRP A 60 1.88 -5.65 6.86
C TRP A 60 1.21 -6.98 6.56
N GLN A 61 -0.02 -7.20 7.04
CA GLN A 61 -0.77 -8.43 6.77
C GLN A 61 -1.05 -8.65 5.27
N ALA A 62 -1.20 -7.59 4.48
CA ALA A 62 -1.38 -7.72 3.04
C ALA A 62 -0.05 -8.08 2.34
N ILE A 63 1.07 -7.54 2.83
CA ILE A 63 2.43 -7.89 2.36
C ILE A 63 2.77 -9.35 2.70
N ASP A 64 2.57 -9.75 3.95
CA ASP A 64 2.84 -11.10 4.46
C ASP A 64 2.01 -12.19 3.76
N ARG A 65 0.83 -11.83 3.28
CA ARG A 65 -0.07 -12.73 2.52
C ARG A 65 0.12 -12.64 1.00
N ASP A 66 1.13 -11.91 0.52
CA ASP A 66 1.36 -11.69 -0.91
C ASP A 66 0.11 -11.23 -1.67
N GLN A 67 -0.69 -10.35 -1.05
CA GLN A 67 -1.93 -9.83 -1.64
C GLN A 67 -1.67 -8.68 -2.60
N TRP A 68 -0.97 -8.97 -3.68
CA TRP A 68 -0.67 -8.00 -4.72
C TRP A 68 -0.61 -8.64 -6.11
N THR A 69 -0.88 -7.83 -7.12
CA THR A 69 -0.68 -8.21 -8.53
C THR A 69 -0.01 -7.06 -9.25
N THR A 70 0.89 -7.37 -10.16
CA THR A 70 1.52 -6.41 -11.06
C THR A 70 1.26 -6.84 -12.48
N GLY A 71 0.77 -5.93 -13.31
CA GLY A 71 0.64 -6.11 -14.76
C GLY A 71 1.39 -5.02 -15.50
N SER A 72 1.79 -5.32 -16.73
CA SER A 72 2.23 -4.35 -17.72
C SER A 72 1.33 -4.50 -18.93
N LEU A 73 0.90 -3.38 -19.52
CA LEU A 73 0.09 -3.37 -20.72
C LEU A 73 0.77 -2.54 -21.79
N ASP A 74 0.97 -3.14 -22.96
CA ASP A 74 1.45 -2.45 -24.14
C ASP A 74 0.29 -1.91 -24.98
N GLN A 75 0.58 -0.92 -25.83
CA GLN A 75 -0.39 -0.29 -26.71
C GLN A 75 -1.18 -1.34 -27.52
N GLY A 76 -2.50 -1.37 -27.34
CA GLY A 76 -3.40 -2.30 -28.03
C GLY A 76 -3.71 -3.60 -27.28
N GLN A 77 -3.14 -3.81 -26.08
CA GLN A 77 -3.51 -4.92 -25.20
C GLN A 77 -4.69 -4.52 -24.29
N SER A 78 -5.56 -5.48 -23.96
CA SER A 78 -6.59 -5.32 -22.92
C SER A 78 -6.35 -6.36 -21.82
N ALA A 79 -6.25 -5.92 -20.58
CA ALA A 79 -6.26 -6.82 -19.42
C ALA A 79 -7.70 -7.29 -19.15
N THR A 80 -7.92 -8.60 -19.17
CA THR A 80 -9.12 -9.27 -18.63
C THR A 80 -8.93 -9.65 -17.17
#